data_AF-A0A2H3BD01-F1
#
_entry.id   AF-A0A2H3BD01-F1
#
_cell.length_a   1.000
_cell.length_b   1.000
_cell.length_c   1.000
_cell.angle_alpha   90.00
_cell.angle_beta   90.00
_cell.angle_gamma   90.00
#
_symmetry.space_group_name_H-M   'P 1'
#
loop_
_entity.id
_entity.type
_entity.pdbx_description
1 polymer ?
#
loop_
_entity_poly.entity_id
_entity_poly.type
_entity_poly.pdbx_seq_one_letter_code
_entity_poly.pdbx_strand_id
1 'polypeptide(L)'
;MLALRPLARHVPLSSRHTGRIAITARLASSSIRRFSSQQPPLPSFASTVGTSHTVFRRLFYRKDGTPRSKRRGVFIAISAATAVVLLSAFEKLFIVLEFQSVVAWSFVQCFRVDKEKYASQDFSDYKSTVEYFRDLVLVLLVNHHEVDQIVVNLAFEKIALWEGERREKVHEAFRSAAEEIHNLLAGGEGVFEMDLFELGFTAFKILNNALGDALDGVDESQLTIVLKSTPVDKMKDYEVIG
;
A
#
# COMPACT_ATOMS: atom_id res chain seq x y z
N MET A 1 12.23 13.40 -54.08
CA MET A 1 11.59 14.69 -54.43
C MET A 1 11.06 15.29 -53.13
N LEU A 2 11.83 16.12 -52.42
CA LEU A 2 11.94 17.59 -52.56
C LEU A 2 10.58 18.31 -52.54
N ALA A 3 10.28 18.98 -51.42
CA ALA A 3 9.65 20.30 -51.40
C ALA A 3 9.82 20.98 -50.04
N LEU A 4 10.95 21.68 -49.88
CA LEU A 4 11.13 22.77 -48.92
C LEU A 4 10.23 23.95 -49.31
N ARG A 5 9.58 24.60 -48.35
CA ARG A 5 8.92 25.90 -48.53
C ARG A 5 9.26 26.88 -47.39
N PRO A 6 9.23 28.20 -47.66
CA PRO A 6 10.28 29.10 -47.22
C PRO A 6 9.85 30.13 -46.17
N LEU A 7 10.90 30.74 -45.60
CA LEU A 7 10.94 31.95 -44.80
C LEU A 7 10.07 33.10 -45.36
N ALA A 8 9.36 33.77 -44.46
CA ALA A 8 8.91 35.15 -44.65
C ALA A 8 9.31 35.99 -43.44
N ARG A 9 10.32 36.85 -43.66
CA ARG A 9 10.62 38.02 -42.82
C ARG A 9 9.56 39.07 -43.06
N HIS A 10 9.11 39.75 -42.00
CA HIS A 10 8.74 41.15 -42.09
C HIS A 10 9.15 41.88 -40.81
N VAL A 11 10.00 42.88 -41.01
CA VAL A 11 10.41 43.94 -40.07
C VAL A 11 9.45 45.11 -40.24
N PRO A 12 9.13 45.84 -39.17
CA PRO A 12 8.99 47.29 -39.31
C PRO A 12 10.01 48.06 -38.45
N LEU A 13 10.62 49.03 -39.12
CA LEU A 13 11.47 50.11 -38.62
C LEU A 13 10.64 51.29 -38.10
N SER A 14 11.29 52.12 -37.28
CA SER A 14 10.96 53.54 -37.00
C SER A 14 9.84 53.75 -35.97
N SER A 15 9.93 54.67 -34.99
CA SER A 15 10.49 56.02 -35.07
C SER A 15 11.12 56.51 -33.76
N ARG A 16 12.28 57.15 -33.90
CA ARG A 16 12.85 58.10 -32.93
C ARG A 16 12.04 59.40 -32.99
N HIS A 17 11.69 59.98 -31.85
CA HIS A 17 11.38 61.41 -31.77
C HIS A 17 12.19 62.09 -30.66
N THR A 18 13.00 63.01 -31.15
CA THR A 18 13.70 64.16 -30.56
C THR A 18 13.08 64.82 -29.33
N GLY A 19 13.88 64.91 -28.26
CA GLY A 19 14.35 66.17 -27.65
C GLY A 19 13.34 67.21 -27.16
N ARG A 20 13.41 67.53 -25.87
CA ARG A 20 13.50 68.92 -25.39
C ARG A 20 14.01 68.98 -23.95
N ILE A 21 15.14 69.66 -23.80
CA ILE A 21 15.70 70.19 -22.56
C ILE A 21 14.94 71.48 -22.24
N ALA A 22 14.48 71.65 -21.00
CA ALA A 22 14.08 72.93 -20.46
C ALA A 22 14.73 73.11 -19.08
N ILE A 23 15.85 73.82 -19.08
CA ILE A 23 16.46 74.42 -17.91
C ILE A 23 15.84 75.81 -17.78
N THR A 24 15.13 76.08 -16.70
CA THR A 24 14.88 77.45 -16.24
C THR A 24 15.01 77.49 -14.72
N ALA A 25 16.10 78.10 -14.28
CA ALA A 25 16.32 78.55 -12.93
C ALA A 25 15.34 79.69 -12.58
N ARG A 26 14.85 79.72 -11.34
CA ARG A 26 14.51 80.98 -10.66
C ARG A 26 14.89 80.89 -9.19
N LEU A 27 15.71 81.86 -8.81
CA LEU A 27 16.26 82.13 -7.49
C LEU A 27 15.23 82.78 -6.56
N ALA A 28 15.43 82.50 -5.28
CA ALA A 28 15.20 83.35 -4.11
C ALA A 28 13.76 83.79 -3.76
N SER A 29 13.29 83.39 -2.57
CA SER A 29 13.38 84.26 -1.39
C SER A 29 12.74 83.63 -0.13
N SER A 30 13.52 83.68 0.94
CA SER A 30 13.19 83.88 2.36
C SER A 30 11.83 83.46 2.97
N SER A 31 11.99 82.78 4.12
CA SER A 31 11.21 82.93 5.35
C SER A 31 9.79 82.39 5.36
N ILE A 32 9.60 81.25 6.03
CA ILE A 32 8.85 81.18 7.30
C ILE A 32 9.04 79.75 7.83
N ARG A 33 9.67 79.64 9.01
CA ARG A 33 9.68 78.43 9.82
C ARG A 33 8.23 78.09 10.18
N ARG A 34 7.62 77.13 9.50
CA ARG A 34 6.50 76.38 10.07
C ARG A 34 7.10 75.19 10.78
N PHE A 35 7.06 75.24 12.12
CA PHE A 35 7.12 74.05 12.95
C PHE A 35 5.91 73.17 12.60
N SER A 36 6.06 72.38 11.53
CA SER A 36 5.26 71.19 11.34
C SER A 36 5.83 70.18 12.31
N SER A 37 5.07 69.86 13.35
CA SER A 37 5.29 68.66 14.15
C SER A 37 5.36 67.47 13.20
N GLN A 38 6.57 67.07 12.83
CA GLN A 38 6.81 65.74 12.31
C GLN A 38 6.38 64.80 13.43
N GLN A 39 5.17 64.25 13.32
CA GLN A 39 4.88 63.01 14.03
C GLN A 39 6.00 62.04 13.63
N PRO A 40 6.70 61.43 14.61
CA PRO A 40 7.65 60.39 14.27
C PRO A 40 6.87 59.32 13.47
N PRO A 41 7.42 58.78 12.38
CA PRO A 41 6.79 57.65 11.73
C PRO A 41 6.61 56.59 12.81
N LEU A 42 5.36 56.28 13.14
CA LEU A 42 5.04 55.15 14.00
C LEU A 42 5.77 53.95 13.41
N PRO A 43 6.57 53.20 14.20
CA PRO A 43 7.15 51.97 13.70
C PRO A 43 5.99 51.12 13.21
N SER A 44 5.93 50.94 11.89
CA SER A 44 5.00 49.99 11.33
C SER A 44 5.47 48.63 11.82
N PHE A 45 4.82 48.14 12.87
CA PHE A 45 4.79 46.73 13.20
C PHE A 45 3.97 46.02 12.11
N ALA A 46 4.37 46.16 10.84
CA ALA A 46 4.09 45.20 9.79
C ALA A 46 4.89 43.94 10.15
N SER A 47 4.44 43.33 11.23
CA SER A 47 4.30 41.90 11.37
C SER A 47 5.50 41.16 10.78
N THR A 48 6.57 41.12 11.57
CA THR A 48 7.33 39.89 11.75
C THR A 48 6.38 38.80 12.29
N VAL A 49 5.35 38.46 11.53
CA VAL A 49 4.80 37.11 11.57
C VAL A 49 5.98 36.28 11.08
N GLY A 50 6.68 35.67 12.03
CA GLY A 50 7.62 34.59 11.81
C GLY A 50 6.90 33.55 10.99
N THR A 51 6.94 33.74 9.68
CA THR A 51 6.11 33.01 8.74
C THR A 51 6.89 31.75 8.52
N SER A 52 6.40 30.68 9.16
CA SER A 52 7.01 29.36 9.21
C SER A 52 7.67 29.04 7.87
N HIS A 53 8.93 28.58 7.93
CA HIS A 53 9.68 28.14 6.76
C HIS A 53 9.12 26.82 6.22
N THR A 54 7.83 26.79 5.89
CA THR A 54 7.20 25.66 5.21
C THR A 54 7.64 25.63 3.76
N VAL A 55 8.00 24.44 3.28
CA VAL A 55 8.46 24.19 1.91
C VAL A 55 7.46 24.74 0.88
N PHE A 56 6.17 24.66 1.19
CA PHE A 56 5.08 25.24 0.40
C PHE A 56 5.21 26.74 0.14
N ARG A 57 5.65 27.54 1.12
CA ARG A 57 5.82 28.98 0.94
C ARG A 57 6.94 29.30 -0.05
N ARG A 58 8.03 28.54 -0.02
CA ARG A 58 9.14 28.67 -1.00
C ARG A 58 8.73 28.25 -2.41
N LEU A 59 7.80 27.30 -2.53
CA LEU A 59 7.32 26.79 -3.82
C LEU A 59 6.35 27.79 -4.48
N PHE A 60 5.38 28.30 -3.72
CA PHE A 60 4.28 29.13 -4.23
C PHE A 60 4.56 30.65 -4.20
N TYR A 61 5.43 31.13 -3.32
CA TYR A 61 5.68 32.57 -3.12
C TYR A 61 7.16 32.91 -3.35
N ARG A 62 7.40 34.12 -3.85
CA ARG A 62 8.74 34.71 -3.95
C ARG A 62 9.24 35.14 -2.57
N LYS A 63 10.54 35.47 -2.46
CA LYS A 63 11.14 35.97 -1.20
C LYS A 63 10.47 37.26 -0.71
N ASP A 64 9.89 38.04 -1.62
CA ASP A 64 9.12 39.27 -1.36
C ASP A 64 7.65 39.00 -0.93
N GLY A 65 7.24 37.74 -0.80
CA GLY A 65 5.89 37.35 -0.40
C GLY A 65 4.86 37.42 -1.53
N THR A 66 5.23 37.84 -2.75
CA THR A 66 4.31 37.86 -3.89
C THR A 66 4.14 36.45 -4.48
N PRO A 67 2.92 36.04 -4.89
CA PRO A 67 2.70 34.73 -5.48
C PRO A 67 3.48 34.60 -6.79
N ARG A 68 4.23 33.50 -6.97
CA ARG A 68 4.82 33.15 -8.27
C ARG A 68 3.68 32.92 -9.27
N SER A 69 3.89 33.28 -10.53
CA SER A 69 2.88 33.30 -11.61
C SER A 69 1.81 32.21 -11.50
N LYS A 70 0.52 32.59 -11.61
CA LYS A 70 -0.64 31.68 -11.45
C LYS A 70 -0.51 30.36 -12.22
N ARG A 71 0.01 30.39 -13.45
CA ARG A 71 0.23 29.19 -14.29
C ARG A 71 1.23 28.20 -13.70
N ARG A 72 2.31 28.68 -13.07
CA ARG A 72 3.29 27.82 -12.38
C ARG A 72 2.70 27.19 -11.13
N GLY A 73 1.86 27.93 -10.39
CA GLY A 73 1.13 27.39 -9.24
C GLY A 73 0.19 26.25 -9.63
N VAL A 74 -0.55 26.40 -10.73
CA VAL A 74 -1.43 25.34 -11.28
C VAL A 74 -0.62 24.12 -11.73
N PHE A 75 0.49 24.31 -12.44
CA PHE A 75 1.34 23.19 -12.86
C PHE A 75 1.90 22.42 -11.66
N ILE A 76 2.36 23.13 -10.62
CA ILE A 76 2.84 22.52 -9.37
C ILE A 76 1.70 21.76 -8.69
N ALA A 77 0.51 22.34 -8.57
CA ALA A 77 -0.64 21.70 -7.96
C ALA A 77 -1.07 20.43 -8.72
N ILE A 78 -1.12 20.47 -10.06
CA ILE A 78 -1.41 19.31 -10.91
C ILE A 78 -0.33 18.25 -10.72
N SER A 79 0.96 18.62 -10.79
CA SER A 79 2.05 17.65 -10.60
C SER A 79 2.02 16.99 -9.23
N ALA A 80 1.66 17.73 -8.17
CA ALA A 80 1.52 17.19 -6.84
C ALA A 80 0.31 16.24 -6.75
N ALA A 81 -0.83 16.62 -7.32
CA ALA A 81 -2.01 15.76 -7.37
C ALA A 81 -1.74 14.46 -8.16
N THR A 82 -1.08 14.56 -9.32
CA THR A 82 -0.67 13.39 -10.11
C THR A 82 0.30 12.50 -9.34
N ALA A 83 1.27 13.09 -8.63
CA ALA A 83 2.20 12.33 -7.79
C ALA A 83 1.46 11.58 -6.66
N VAL A 84 0.48 12.21 -6.01
CA VAL A 84 -0.34 11.53 -4.98
C VAL A 84 -1.10 10.35 -5.58
N VAL A 85 -1.78 10.54 -6.71
CA VAL A 85 -2.52 9.46 -7.39
C VAL A 85 -1.59 8.30 -7.77
N LEU A 86 -0.40 8.62 -8.32
CA LEU A 86 0.59 7.60 -8.66
C LEU A 86 1.10 6.86 -7.42
N LEU A 87 1.44 7.57 -6.35
CA LEU A 87 1.91 6.94 -5.11
C LEU A 87 0.84 6.02 -4.51
N SER A 88 -0.42 6.44 -4.49
CA SER A 88 -1.52 5.57 -4.03
C SER A 88 -1.74 4.36 -4.94
N ALA A 89 -1.52 4.50 -6.26
CA ALA A 89 -1.58 3.35 -7.17
C ALA A 89 -0.41 2.38 -6.92
N PHE A 90 0.80 2.89 -6.68
CA PHE A 90 1.96 2.08 -6.33
C PHE A 90 1.77 1.36 -5.00
N GLU A 91 1.25 2.03 -3.97
CA GLU A 91 0.93 1.42 -2.67
C GLU A 91 0.03 0.20 -2.85
N LYS A 92 -1.05 0.32 -3.63
CA LYS A 92 -1.94 -0.82 -3.93
C LYS A 92 -1.22 -1.94 -4.66
N LEU A 93 -0.38 -1.62 -5.65
CA LEU A 93 0.40 -2.60 -6.39
C LEU A 93 1.37 -3.36 -5.47
N PHE A 94 2.06 -2.65 -4.58
CA PHE A 94 2.98 -3.25 -3.63
C PHE A 94 2.27 -4.20 -2.67
N ILE A 95 1.10 -3.82 -2.15
CA ILE A 95 0.30 -4.69 -1.28
C ILE A 95 -0.07 -5.99 -2.01
N VAL A 96 -0.51 -5.91 -3.28
CA VAL A 96 -0.85 -7.10 -4.08
C VAL A 96 0.38 -7.97 -4.32
N LEU A 97 1.52 -7.39 -4.68
CA LEU A 97 2.76 -8.13 -4.93
C LEU A 97 3.33 -8.79 -3.68
N GLU A 98 3.30 -8.09 -2.55
CA GLU A 98 3.71 -8.64 -1.25
C GLU A 98 2.83 -9.82 -0.88
N PHE A 99 1.51 -9.66 -1.02
CA PHE A 99 0.55 -10.73 -0.77
C PHE A 99 0.77 -11.95 -1.68
N GLN A 100 0.93 -11.74 -2.99
CA GLN A 100 1.23 -12.83 -3.93
C GLN A 100 2.53 -13.56 -3.56
N SER A 101 3.57 -12.81 -3.18
CA SER A 101 4.87 -13.37 -2.78
C SER A 101 4.74 -14.22 -1.53
N VAL A 102 3.94 -13.77 -0.55
CA VAL A 102 3.63 -14.52 0.65
C VAL A 102 2.91 -15.82 0.32
N VAL A 103 1.83 -15.76 -0.47
CA VAL A 103 1.05 -16.96 -0.84
C VAL A 103 1.94 -17.98 -1.55
N ALA A 104 2.76 -17.52 -2.49
CA ALA A 104 3.73 -18.36 -3.19
C ALA A 104 4.75 -18.98 -2.24
N TRP A 105 5.29 -18.21 -1.29
CA TRP A 105 6.25 -18.71 -0.31
C TRP A 105 5.62 -19.75 0.63
N SER A 106 4.44 -19.43 1.16
CA SER A 106 3.63 -20.32 1.99
C SER A 106 3.35 -21.66 1.28
N PHE A 107 2.99 -21.61 -0.01
CA PHE A 107 2.80 -22.81 -0.82
C PHE A 107 4.07 -23.65 -0.94
N VAL A 108 5.22 -23.02 -1.22
CA VAL A 108 6.51 -23.74 -1.28
C VAL A 108 6.82 -24.43 0.04
N GLN A 109 6.50 -23.82 1.17
CA GLN A 109 6.71 -24.44 2.48
C GLN A 109 5.70 -25.57 2.75
N CYS A 110 4.43 -25.43 2.34
CA CYS A 110 3.47 -26.55 2.37
C CYS A 110 3.96 -27.73 1.54
N PHE A 111 4.48 -27.49 0.33
CA PHE A 111 5.11 -28.52 -0.51
C PHE A 111 6.24 -29.25 0.22
N ARG A 112 7.06 -28.53 0.98
CA ARG A 112 8.16 -29.15 1.76
C ARG A 112 7.63 -30.03 2.89
N VAL A 113 6.66 -29.52 3.66
CA VAL A 113 6.03 -30.31 4.74
C VAL A 113 5.38 -31.57 4.19
N ASP A 114 4.62 -31.42 3.10
CA ASP A 114 3.93 -32.53 2.45
C ASP A 114 4.92 -33.61 1.97
N LYS A 115 5.94 -33.20 1.21
CA LYS A 115 6.97 -34.09 0.69
C LYS A 115 7.72 -34.85 1.79
N GLU A 116 7.97 -34.20 2.93
CA GLU A 116 8.70 -34.81 4.04
C GLU A 116 7.83 -35.73 4.89
N LYS A 117 6.54 -35.42 5.08
CA LYS A 117 5.71 -36.08 6.11
C LYS A 117 4.57 -36.93 5.57
N TYR A 118 3.96 -36.57 4.44
CA TYR A 118 2.71 -37.19 3.97
C TYR A 118 2.83 -38.71 3.84
N ALA A 119 3.87 -39.18 3.13
CA ALA A 119 4.08 -40.61 2.88
C ALA A 119 4.40 -41.44 4.14
N SER A 120 4.90 -40.79 5.20
CA SER A 120 5.20 -41.44 6.48
C SER A 120 4.08 -41.32 7.52
N GLN A 121 3.05 -40.54 7.24
CA GLN A 121 1.97 -40.25 8.19
C GLN A 121 0.92 -41.37 8.20
N ASP A 122 0.45 -41.75 9.39
CA ASP A 122 -0.68 -42.66 9.52
C ASP A 122 -2.00 -41.88 9.62
N PHE A 123 -2.66 -41.69 8.49
CA PHE A 123 -3.96 -41.01 8.43
C PHE A 123 -5.11 -41.82 9.04
N SER A 124 -4.87 -43.07 9.47
CA SER A 124 -5.83 -43.86 10.24
C SER A 124 -5.83 -43.46 11.72
N ASP A 125 -4.74 -42.85 12.20
CA ASP A 125 -4.67 -42.30 13.55
C ASP A 125 -5.06 -40.81 13.55
N TYR A 126 -5.93 -40.47 14.51
CA TYR A 126 -6.44 -39.11 14.65
C TYR A 126 -5.33 -38.14 15.05
N LYS A 127 -4.51 -38.52 16.04
CA LYS A 127 -3.46 -37.63 16.55
C LYS A 127 -2.41 -37.37 15.48
N SER A 128 -1.98 -38.42 14.79
CA SER A 128 -1.12 -38.31 13.63
C SER A 128 -1.73 -37.37 12.58
N THR A 129 -3.00 -37.51 12.22
CA THR A 129 -3.64 -36.61 11.24
C THR A 129 -3.64 -35.14 11.70
N VAL A 130 -3.97 -34.89 12.97
CA VAL A 130 -3.98 -33.54 13.57
C VAL A 130 -2.57 -32.92 13.60
N GLU A 131 -1.53 -33.70 13.87
CA GLU A 131 -0.14 -33.24 13.86
C GLU A 131 0.32 -32.81 12.46
N TYR A 132 0.01 -33.60 11.43
CA TYR A 132 0.31 -33.24 10.05
C TYR A 132 -0.39 -31.92 9.67
N PHE A 133 -1.67 -31.79 10.04
CA PHE A 133 -2.45 -30.58 9.77
C PHE A 133 -1.93 -29.36 10.51
N ARG A 134 -1.53 -29.51 11.78
CA ARG A 134 -0.86 -28.46 12.55
C ARG A 134 0.37 -27.94 11.81
N ASP A 135 1.18 -28.84 11.29
CA ASP A 135 2.44 -28.46 10.64
C ASP A 135 2.20 -27.72 9.32
N LEU A 136 1.17 -28.08 8.57
CA LEU A 136 0.70 -27.30 7.41
C LEU A 136 0.22 -25.89 7.84
N VAL A 137 -0.61 -25.81 8.88
CA VAL A 137 -1.16 -24.54 9.37
C VAL A 137 -0.09 -23.62 9.96
N LEU A 138 0.91 -24.17 10.66
CA LEU A 138 2.04 -23.42 11.20
C LEU A 138 2.80 -22.67 10.10
N VAL A 139 3.10 -23.39 9.02
CA VAL A 139 3.80 -22.83 7.87
C VAL A 139 3.03 -21.66 7.25
N LEU A 140 1.70 -21.76 7.22
CA LEU A 140 0.82 -20.76 6.64
C LEU A 140 0.57 -19.54 7.53
N LEU A 141 0.37 -19.76 8.83
CA LEU A 141 -0.04 -18.70 9.76
C LEU A 141 1.13 -17.95 10.38
N VAL A 142 2.23 -18.66 10.72
CA VAL A 142 3.33 -18.07 11.51
C VAL A 142 4.16 -17.08 10.69
N ASN A 143 4.31 -17.32 9.37
CA ASN A 143 5.13 -16.45 8.53
C ASN A 143 4.44 -15.13 8.13
N HIS A 144 3.12 -15.02 8.26
CA HIS A 144 2.39 -13.89 7.67
C HIS A 144 1.38 -13.19 8.59
N HIS A 145 0.83 -13.89 9.60
CA HIS A 145 -0.27 -13.35 10.40
C HIS A 145 0.13 -12.86 11.78
N GLU A 146 1.43 -12.83 12.08
CA GLU A 146 1.95 -12.56 13.43
C GLU A 146 1.34 -13.49 14.49
N VAL A 147 0.76 -14.61 14.06
CA VAL A 147 0.20 -15.61 14.96
C VAL A 147 1.38 -16.37 15.54
N ASP A 148 1.53 -16.24 16.86
CA ASP A 148 2.58 -16.94 17.59
C ASP A 148 2.44 -18.46 17.38
N GLN A 149 3.54 -19.10 17.02
CA GLN A 149 3.65 -20.56 16.90
C GLN A 149 3.10 -21.27 18.14
N ILE A 150 3.32 -20.71 19.34
CA ILE A 150 2.82 -21.25 20.60
C ILE A 150 1.28 -21.33 20.57
N VAL A 151 0.62 -20.32 20.03
CA VAL A 151 -0.84 -20.25 19.98
C VAL A 151 -1.41 -21.31 19.04
N VAL A 152 -0.80 -21.51 17.88
CA VAL A 152 -1.18 -22.58 16.96
C VAL A 152 -0.96 -23.95 17.60
N ASN A 153 0.20 -24.19 18.23
CA ASN A 153 0.48 -25.45 18.91
C ASN A 153 -0.55 -25.77 19.99
N LEU A 154 -0.85 -24.81 20.87
CA LEU A 154 -1.86 -24.97 21.93
C LEU A 154 -3.25 -25.25 21.36
N ALA A 155 -3.63 -24.62 20.24
CA ALA A 155 -4.89 -24.88 19.57
C ALA A 155 -4.98 -26.34 19.07
N PHE A 156 -3.93 -26.84 18.41
CA PHE A 156 -3.89 -28.21 17.91
C PHE A 156 -3.72 -29.26 19.02
N GLU A 157 -3.06 -28.94 20.13
CA GLU A 157 -3.03 -29.79 21.33
C GLU A 157 -4.43 -30.00 21.89
N LYS A 158 -5.26 -28.94 21.96
CA LYS A 158 -6.67 -29.07 22.36
C LYS A 158 -7.48 -29.92 21.38
N ILE A 159 -7.32 -29.69 20.08
CA ILE A 159 -8.01 -30.47 19.04
C ILE A 159 -7.64 -31.96 19.16
N ALA A 160 -6.37 -32.28 19.43
CA ALA A 160 -5.90 -33.66 19.59
C ALA A 160 -6.52 -34.41 20.79
N LEU A 161 -7.11 -33.68 21.74
CA LEU A 161 -7.80 -34.22 22.91
C LEU A 161 -9.32 -34.34 22.72
N TRP A 162 -9.86 -33.99 21.54
CA TRP A 162 -11.28 -34.15 21.28
C TRP A 162 -11.69 -35.62 21.18
N GLU A 163 -12.93 -35.91 21.57
CA GLU A 163 -13.49 -37.26 21.65
C GLU A 163 -14.88 -37.33 20.99
N GLY A 164 -15.35 -38.56 20.75
CA GLY A 164 -16.69 -38.84 20.20
C GLY A 164 -16.91 -38.33 18.78
N GLU A 165 -18.13 -37.93 18.48
CA GLU A 165 -18.56 -37.47 17.15
C GLU A 165 -17.73 -36.30 16.62
N ARG A 166 -17.29 -35.39 17.52
CA ARG A 166 -16.47 -34.25 17.13
C ARG A 166 -15.10 -34.69 16.60
N ARG A 167 -14.45 -35.66 17.27
CA ARG A 167 -13.19 -36.23 16.83
C ARG A 167 -13.32 -36.83 15.43
N GLU A 168 -14.37 -37.62 15.20
CA GLU A 168 -14.60 -38.29 13.91
C GLU A 168 -14.77 -37.28 12.79
N LYS A 169 -15.57 -36.24 13.00
CA LYS A 169 -15.77 -35.15 12.02
C LYS A 169 -14.48 -34.42 11.67
N VAL A 170 -13.68 -34.04 12.68
CA VAL A 170 -12.39 -33.38 12.44
C VAL A 170 -11.42 -34.30 11.73
N HIS A 171 -11.37 -35.57 12.13
CA HIS A 171 -10.49 -36.57 11.52
C HIS A 171 -10.81 -36.73 10.04
N GLU A 172 -12.10 -36.87 9.69
CA GLU A 172 -12.54 -37.00 8.31
C GLU A 172 -12.23 -35.75 7.49
N ALA A 173 -12.54 -34.56 8.02
CA ALA A 173 -12.26 -33.29 7.36
C ALA A 173 -10.76 -33.10 7.10
N PHE A 174 -9.91 -33.33 8.10
CA PHE A 174 -8.46 -33.21 7.95
C PHE A 174 -7.88 -34.27 7.03
N ARG A 175 -8.38 -35.51 7.06
CA ARG A 175 -7.91 -36.56 6.16
C ARG A 175 -8.26 -36.24 4.69
N SER A 176 -9.49 -35.84 4.41
CA SER A 176 -9.93 -35.47 3.06
C SER A 176 -9.09 -34.31 2.52
N ALA A 177 -8.93 -33.27 3.33
CA ALA A 177 -8.17 -32.10 2.93
C ALA A 177 -6.67 -32.39 2.77
N ALA A 178 -6.09 -33.27 3.59
CA ALA A 178 -4.69 -33.69 3.42
C ALA A 178 -4.48 -34.39 2.06
N GLU A 179 -5.41 -35.27 1.68
CA GLU A 179 -5.37 -35.95 0.38
C GLU A 179 -5.52 -34.95 -0.78
N GLU A 180 -6.46 -34.01 -0.69
CA GLU A 180 -6.65 -32.95 -1.70
C GLU A 180 -5.41 -32.08 -1.86
N ILE A 181 -4.78 -31.66 -0.76
CA ILE A 181 -3.55 -30.86 -0.76
C ILE A 181 -2.41 -31.66 -1.37
N HIS A 182 -2.24 -32.92 -0.97
CA HIS A 182 -1.20 -33.78 -1.53
C HIS A 182 -1.37 -33.94 -3.05
N ASN A 183 -2.59 -34.19 -3.52
CA ASN A 183 -2.88 -34.32 -4.94
C ASN A 183 -2.61 -33.01 -5.71
N LEU A 184 -2.96 -31.87 -5.12
CA LEU A 184 -2.65 -30.54 -5.68
C LEU A 184 -1.13 -30.33 -5.79
N LEU A 185 -0.38 -30.69 -4.75
CA LEU A 185 1.08 -30.52 -4.67
C LEU A 185 1.86 -31.52 -5.55
N ALA A 186 1.31 -32.73 -5.73
CA ALA A 186 1.90 -33.78 -6.56
C ALA A 186 1.72 -33.53 -8.07
N GLY A 187 0.98 -32.48 -8.47
CA GLY A 187 0.71 -32.17 -9.87
C GLY A 187 -0.43 -32.99 -10.47
N GLY A 188 -1.52 -33.17 -9.73
CA GLY A 188 -2.75 -33.81 -10.19
C GLY A 188 -3.37 -33.14 -11.44
N GLU A 189 -4.47 -33.71 -11.94
CA GLU A 189 -5.17 -33.17 -13.13
C GLU A 189 -5.55 -31.69 -12.95
N GLY A 190 -5.25 -30.85 -13.96
CA GLY A 190 -5.53 -29.40 -13.94
C GLY A 190 -4.43 -28.51 -13.35
N VAL A 191 -3.45 -29.07 -12.62
CA VAL A 191 -2.39 -28.29 -11.96
C VAL A 191 -1.45 -27.58 -12.95
N PHE A 192 -1.25 -28.14 -14.14
CA PHE A 192 -0.35 -27.57 -15.15
C PHE A 192 -0.84 -26.26 -15.77
N GLU A 193 -2.12 -25.93 -15.60
CA GLU A 193 -2.70 -24.68 -16.11
C GLU A 193 -2.66 -23.55 -15.07
N MET A 194 -2.42 -23.89 -13.80
CA MET A 194 -2.44 -22.94 -12.69
C MET A 194 -1.06 -22.34 -12.45
N ASP A 195 -1.02 -21.05 -12.13
CA ASP A 195 0.22 -20.43 -11.66
C ASP A 195 0.50 -20.74 -10.18
N LEU A 196 1.70 -20.40 -9.70
CA LEU A 196 2.11 -20.69 -8.32
C LEU A 196 1.22 -19.99 -7.28
N PHE A 197 0.66 -18.84 -7.63
CA PHE A 197 -0.23 -18.08 -6.76
C PHE A 197 -1.59 -18.77 -6.66
N GLU A 198 -2.18 -19.18 -7.79
CA GLU A 198 -3.43 -19.92 -7.85
C GLU A 198 -3.33 -21.26 -7.11
N LEU A 199 -2.21 -21.97 -7.24
CA LEU A 199 -1.95 -23.20 -6.49
C LEU A 199 -1.86 -22.92 -4.98
N GLY A 200 -1.11 -21.89 -4.59
CA GLY A 200 -1.01 -21.46 -3.19
C GLY A 200 -2.36 -21.07 -2.62
N PHE A 201 -3.15 -20.33 -3.40
CA PHE A 201 -4.49 -19.91 -3.02
C PHE A 201 -5.44 -21.09 -2.85
N THR A 202 -5.39 -22.07 -3.77
CA THR A 202 -6.21 -23.27 -3.72
C THR A 202 -5.87 -24.14 -2.50
N ALA A 203 -4.58 -24.37 -2.24
CA ALA A 203 -4.14 -25.07 -1.03
C ALA A 203 -4.64 -24.36 0.24
N PHE A 204 -4.56 -23.03 0.25
CA PHE A 204 -5.03 -22.22 1.36
C PHE A 204 -6.54 -22.35 1.60
N LYS A 205 -7.33 -22.35 0.51
CA LYS A 205 -8.77 -22.52 0.56
C LYS A 205 -9.17 -23.88 1.10
N ILE A 206 -8.51 -24.96 0.66
CA ILE A 206 -8.74 -26.32 1.17
C ILE A 206 -8.49 -26.38 2.68
N LEU A 207 -7.35 -25.84 3.14
CA LEU A 207 -7.02 -25.81 4.57
C LEU A 207 -8.02 -25.00 5.39
N ASN A 208 -8.42 -23.83 4.90
CA ASN A 208 -9.38 -23.00 5.61
C ASN A 208 -10.78 -23.63 5.66
N ASN A 209 -11.21 -24.32 4.61
CA ASN A 209 -12.47 -25.05 4.62
C ASN A 209 -12.42 -26.19 5.62
N ALA A 210 -11.35 -26.99 5.63
CA ALA A 210 -11.17 -28.07 6.59
C ALA A 210 -11.17 -27.58 8.04
N LEU A 211 -10.53 -26.44 8.31
CA LEU A 211 -10.59 -25.78 9.62
C LEU A 211 -11.99 -25.25 9.92
N GLY A 212 -12.68 -24.66 8.95
CA GLY A 212 -14.06 -24.19 9.10
C GLY A 212 -15.02 -25.31 9.48
N ASP A 213 -14.97 -26.42 8.75
CA ASP A 213 -15.79 -27.61 8.98
C ASP A 213 -15.45 -28.28 10.32
N ALA A 214 -14.15 -28.34 10.67
CA ALA A 214 -13.68 -28.87 11.94
C ALA A 214 -14.13 -28.03 13.16
N LEU A 215 -14.26 -26.71 12.98
CA LEU A 215 -14.59 -25.77 14.05
C LEU A 215 -16.06 -25.36 14.06
N ASP A 216 -16.89 -25.87 13.15
CA ASP A 216 -18.30 -25.54 13.13
C ASP A 216 -18.97 -26.01 14.43
N GLY A 217 -19.68 -25.10 15.11
CA GLY A 217 -20.27 -25.34 16.42
C GLY A 217 -19.29 -25.38 17.62
N VAL A 218 -18.03 -24.93 17.46
CA VAL A 218 -17.06 -24.82 18.57
C VAL A 218 -17.05 -23.40 19.12
N ASP A 219 -17.58 -23.21 20.32
CA ASP A 219 -17.68 -21.90 21.02
C ASP A 219 -16.36 -21.44 21.67
N GLU A 220 -15.23 -22.05 21.29
CA GLU A 220 -13.92 -21.63 21.79
C GLU A 220 -13.46 -20.38 21.05
N SER A 221 -13.75 -19.23 21.65
CA SER A 221 -13.33 -17.90 21.22
C SER A 221 -11.85 -17.82 20.84
N GLN A 222 -10.96 -18.59 21.49
CA GLN A 222 -9.53 -18.61 21.18
C GLN A 222 -9.18 -19.39 19.89
N LEU A 223 -9.73 -20.59 19.70
CA LEU A 223 -9.57 -21.36 18.45
C LEU A 223 -10.17 -20.61 17.27
N THR A 224 -11.32 -19.97 17.50
CA THR A 224 -12.03 -19.17 16.51
C THR A 224 -11.24 -17.94 16.09
N ILE A 225 -10.63 -17.20 17.03
CA ILE A 225 -9.80 -16.04 16.69
C ILE A 225 -8.56 -16.46 15.90
N VAL A 226 -7.91 -17.56 16.27
CA VAL A 226 -6.67 -18.00 15.62
C VAL A 226 -6.92 -18.59 14.23
N LEU A 227 -8.00 -19.35 14.07
CA LEU A 227 -8.28 -20.13 12.86
C LEU A 227 -9.35 -19.49 11.95
N LYS A 228 -10.11 -18.49 12.41
CA LYS A 228 -10.99 -17.65 11.55
C LYS A 228 -10.46 -16.26 11.26
N SER A 229 -9.41 -15.78 11.94
CA SER A 229 -8.65 -14.60 11.47
C SER A 229 -7.73 -14.93 10.29
N THR A 230 -7.85 -16.15 9.77
CA THR A 230 -7.17 -16.63 8.57
C THR A 230 -7.32 -15.63 7.43
N PRO A 231 -6.27 -15.43 6.63
CA PRO A 231 -6.24 -14.48 5.53
C PRO A 231 -7.32 -14.68 4.46
N VAL A 232 -8.15 -15.73 4.49
CA VAL A 232 -9.23 -15.92 3.49
C VAL A 232 -10.17 -14.72 3.44
N ASP A 233 -10.52 -14.13 4.57
CA ASP A 233 -11.40 -12.94 4.54
C ASP A 233 -10.69 -11.71 3.98
N LYS A 234 -9.38 -11.56 4.24
CA LYS A 234 -8.55 -10.56 3.55
C LYS A 234 -8.35 -10.90 2.06
N MET A 235 -8.39 -12.17 1.69
CA MET A 235 -8.23 -12.67 0.32
C MET A 235 -9.42 -12.33 -0.57
N LYS A 236 -10.65 -12.32 -0.04
CA LYS A 236 -11.84 -11.88 -0.77
C LYS A 236 -11.71 -10.44 -1.27
N ASP A 237 -11.02 -9.59 -0.52
CA ASP A 237 -10.75 -8.21 -0.93
C ASP A 237 -9.77 -8.14 -2.13
N TYR A 238 -8.95 -9.16 -2.35
CA TYR A 238 -8.01 -9.25 -3.47
C TYR A 238 -8.60 -9.90 -4.73
N GLU A 239 -9.58 -10.81 -4.59
CA GLU A 239 -10.38 -11.35 -5.73
C GLU A 239 -11.11 -10.24 -6.51
N VAL A 240 -11.41 -9.11 -5.87
CA VAL A 240 -12.13 -7.98 -6.50
C VAL A 240 -11.20 -7.08 -7.33
N ILE A 241 -9.88 -7.23 -7.20
CA ILE A 241 -8.88 -6.33 -7.80
C ILE A 241 -8.19 -6.94 -9.04
N GLY A 242 -8.20 -8.28 -9.18
CA GLY A 242 -7.71 -9.01 -10.36
C GLY A 242 -8.78 -9.16 -11.43
#